data_AF-A0A3D4V8I7-F1
#
_entry.id   AF-A0A3D4V8I7-F1
#
_cell.length_a   1.000
_cell.length_b   1.000
_cell.length_c   1.000
_cell.angle_alpha   90.00
_cell.angle_beta   90.00
_cell.angle_gamma   90.00
#
_symmetry.space_group_name_H-M   'P 1'
#
loop_
_entity.id
_entity.type
_entity.pdbx_description
1 polymer ?
#
loop_
_entity_poly.entity_id
_entity_poly.type
_entity_poly.pdbx_seq_one_letter_code
_entity_poly.pdbx_strand_id
1 'polypeptide(L)'
;MYQTCIHCLRPLGVNESIEALPVGRRLAFDAAKGRLWVICQACERWNLAPFEQRWEAIEQAERVYRATRVRVSTDHIGLARLPDDTELVRVGAPQRPEFAAWRYGDQFGRRRRRTIVMSSGAVLGVGAAVGGAVVAGAGIIAMLPLLQLLNAAAIVSRTHQTRRSFVLPDGGVFVPVGLPRLVKGGPDDWGVDVGYTVLRRPDDPKPLPGWFAPSWDGEGKNEMGRLQLYGADALPLLRWAMPRANRAGASRSTIAEGVRLIEDAGGPDTYPVWAAQQVRGWAARSSFGDTGALDAIPAPARLAFEMALHEDSERRAMEGELASLEQAWRDAEEVAAIADNLLVPASVMQRLAQFKRAFGRV
;
A
#
# COMPACT_ATOMS: atom_id res chain seq x y z
N MET A 1 20.99 9.96 33.33
CA MET A 1 20.15 9.41 32.25
C MET A 1 20.05 7.90 32.47
N TYR A 2 18.84 7.32 32.45
CA TYR A 2 18.67 5.86 32.61
C TYR A 2 19.01 5.16 31.30
N GLN A 3 19.68 4.00 31.35
CA GLN A 3 20.10 3.25 30.15
C GLN A 3 19.40 1.89 30.02
N THR A 4 18.69 1.47 31.07
CA THR A 4 18.01 0.18 31.17
C THR A 4 16.52 0.36 31.40
N CYS A 5 15.73 -0.61 30.95
CA CYS A 5 14.28 -0.62 31.18
C CYS A 5 13.99 -0.83 32.67
N ILE A 6 13.09 -0.04 33.26
CA ILE A 6 12.72 -0.15 34.67
C ILE A 6 11.93 -1.43 34.99
N HIS A 7 11.39 -2.10 33.96
CA HIS A 7 10.55 -3.29 34.12
C HIS A 7 11.32 -4.60 33.93
N CYS A 8 12.22 -4.67 32.94
CA CYS A 8 12.94 -5.91 32.59
C CYS A 8 14.47 -5.79 32.71
N LEU A 9 14.97 -4.60 33.08
CA LEU A 9 16.40 -4.29 33.29
C LEU A 9 17.30 -4.46 32.05
N ARG A 10 16.74 -4.77 30.88
CA ARG A 10 17.49 -4.84 29.62
C ARG A 10 17.90 -3.45 29.12
N PRO A 11 19.03 -3.33 28.39
CA PRO A 11 19.46 -2.07 27.80
C PRO A 11 18.43 -1.56 26.78
N LEU A 12 18.18 -0.25 26.80
CA LEU A 12 17.22 0.41 25.90
C LEU A 12 17.83 0.73 24.52
N GLY A 13 19.15 0.62 24.41
CA GLY A 13 19.89 1.03 23.22
C GLY A 13 20.14 2.53 23.18
N VAL A 14 20.74 2.98 22.08
CA VAL A 14 21.11 4.38 21.83
C VAL A 14 20.57 4.83 20.48
N ASN A 15 20.30 6.12 20.34
CA ASN A 15 19.94 6.75 19.08
C ASN A 15 20.83 7.97 18.83
N GLU A 16 21.02 8.30 17.55
CA GLU A 16 21.78 9.47 17.10
C GLU A 16 20.85 10.57 16.60
N SER A 17 19.58 10.25 16.35
CA SER A 17 18.60 11.18 15.79
C SER A 17 18.03 12.20 16.79
N ILE A 18 18.03 11.92 18.09
CA ILE A 18 17.50 12.80 19.14
C ILE A 18 18.60 13.13 20.14
N GLU A 19 19.35 14.20 19.88
CA GLU A 19 20.49 14.63 20.68
C GLU A 19 20.14 14.93 22.15
N ALA A 20 18.96 15.51 22.40
CA ALA A 20 18.50 15.81 23.76
C ALA A 20 18.13 14.55 24.57
N LEU A 21 17.94 13.39 23.91
CA LEU A 21 17.68 12.10 24.53
C LEU A 21 18.29 10.94 23.71
N PRO A 22 19.62 10.72 23.80
CA PRO A 22 20.35 9.72 23.01
C PRO A 22 20.16 8.27 23.53
N VAL A 23 19.06 8.00 24.23
CA VAL A 23 18.73 6.68 24.78
C VAL A 23 17.44 6.16 24.17
N GLY A 24 17.45 4.90 23.75
CA GLY A 24 16.29 4.23 23.18
C GLY A 24 16.27 4.25 21.67
N ARG A 25 16.00 3.10 21.04
CA ARG A 25 15.75 2.98 19.59
C ARG A 25 14.28 3.08 19.19
N ARG A 26 13.37 3.15 20.17
CA ARG A 26 11.93 3.36 19.98
C ARG A 26 11.44 4.36 21.02
N LEU A 27 10.99 5.51 20.57
CA LEU A 27 10.58 6.63 21.42
C LEU A 27 9.13 6.97 21.14
N ALA A 28 8.39 7.38 22.17
CA ALA A 28 7.04 7.90 22.02
C ALA A 28 6.92 9.27 22.67
N PHE A 29 6.14 10.19 22.11
CA PHE A 29 5.99 11.53 22.67
C PHE A 29 4.59 12.10 22.44
N ASP A 30 4.09 12.83 23.44
CA ASP A 30 2.86 13.63 23.38
C ASP A 30 3.24 15.10 23.62
N ALA A 31 3.23 15.87 22.54
CA ALA A 31 3.60 17.29 22.60
C ALA A 31 2.56 18.13 23.36
N ALA A 32 1.28 17.74 23.35
CA ALA A 32 0.22 18.49 24.04
C ALA A 32 0.28 18.27 25.56
N LYS A 33 0.64 17.05 26.00
CA LYS A 33 0.78 16.70 27.42
C LYS A 33 2.22 16.86 27.96
N GLY A 34 3.20 17.17 27.10
CA GLY A 34 4.61 17.30 27.51
C GLY A 34 5.22 15.99 27.99
N ARG A 35 4.80 14.86 27.41
CA ARG A 35 5.24 13.52 27.82
C ARG A 35 6.15 12.89 26.77
N LEU A 36 7.18 12.20 27.23
CA LEU A 36 8.17 11.50 26.42
C LEU A 36 8.47 10.16 27.08
N TRP A 37 8.48 9.09 26.28
CA TRP A 37 8.71 7.73 26.71
C TRP A 37 9.78 7.07 25.84
N VAL A 38 10.54 6.17 26.45
CA VAL A 38 11.38 5.20 25.75
C VAL A 38 10.69 3.84 25.81
N ILE A 39 10.35 3.26 24.66
CA ILE A 39 9.70 1.96 24.56
C ILE A 39 10.79 0.89 24.52
N CYS A 40 10.74 -0.07 25.45
CA CYS A 40 11.70 -1.17 25.45
C CYS A 40 11.40 -2.15 24.30
N GLN A 41 12.38 -2.42 23.43
CA GLN A 41 12.20 -3.39 22.34
C GLN A 41 12.10 -4.85 22.79
N ALA A 42 12.41 -5.16 24.06
CA ALA A 42 12.40 -6.52 24.56
C ALA A 42 11.10 -6.91 25.31
N CYS A 43 10.47 -5.96 25.99
CA CYS A 43 9.22 -6.20 26.73
C CYS A 43 8.09 -5.22 26.37
N GLU A 44 8.33 -4.33 25.42
CA GLU A 44 7.36 -3.39 24.83
C GLU A 44 6.74 -2.38 25.82
N ARG A 45 7.25 -2.34 27.06
CA ARG A 45 6.81 -1.38 28.08
C ARG A 45 7.41 0.01 27.89
N TRP A 46 6.62 1.01 28.23
CA TRP A 46 6.92 2.43 28.06
C TRP A 46 7.56 2.98 29.33
N ASN A 47 8.80 3.47 29.21
CA ASN A 47 9.56 4.03 30.33
C ASN A 47 9.48 5.55 30.22
N LEU A 48 8.79 6.20 31.15
CA LEU A 48 8.64 7.66 31.16
C LEU A 48 9.99 8.35 31.36
N ALA A 49 10.36 9.26 30.47
CA ALA A 49 11.60 10.00 30.57
C ALA A 49 11.58 10.98 31.77
N PRO A 50 12.70 11.22 32.49
CA PRO A 50 12.79 12.23 33.55
C PRO A 50 12.56 13.66 33.07
N PHE A 51 12.05 14.53 33.95
CA PHE A 51 11.54 15.88 33.61
C PHE A 51 12.59 16.83 33.00
N GLU A 52 13.84 16.81 33.49
CA GLU A 52 14.89 17.78 33.10
C GLU A 52 15.22 17.79 31.60
N GLN A 53 14.98 16.68 30.89
CA GLN A 53 15.38 16.48 29.50
C GLN A 53 14.17 16.43 28.53
N ARG A 54 12.93 16.62 29.01
CA ARG A 54 11.72 16.40 28.19
C ARG A 54 11.50 17.48 27.14
N TRP A 55 11.68 18.75 27.48
CA TRP A 55 11.23 19.85 26.62
C TRP A 55 12.02 19.92 25.31
N GLU A 56 13.35 19.97 25.37
CA GLU A 56 14.20 19.99 24.18
C GLU A 56 14.03 18.71 23.33
N ALA A 57 13.92 17.55 23.98
CA ALA A 57 13.73 16.27 23.30
C ALA A 57 12.37 16.16 22.61
N ILE A 58 11.29 16.67 23.21
CA ILE A 58 9.95 16.70 22.59
C ILE A 58 9.93 17.66 21.40
N GLU A 59 10.51 18.85 21.51
CA GLU A 59 10.57 19.80 20.39
C GLU A 59 11.45 19.29 19.24
N GLN A 60 12.57 18.64 19.56
CA GLN A 60 13.41 17.97 18.58
C GLN A 60 12.66 16.80 17.93
N ALA A 61 12.00 15.95 18.72
CA ALA A 61 11.18 14.85 18.22
C ALA A 61 10.07 15.35 17.30
N GLU A 62 9.31 16.40 17.68
CA GLU A 62 8.26 16.97 16.83
C GLU A 62 8.84 17.57 15.53
N ARG A 63 9.98 18.27 15.58
CA ARG A 63 10.65 18.78 14.36
C ARG A 63 11.11 17.64 13.45
N VAL A 64 11.79 16.65 14.01
CA VAL A 64 12.32 15.50 13.27
C VAL A 64 11.18 14.66 12.71
N TYR A 65 10.11 14.44 13.48
CA TYR A 65 8.89 13.77 13.04
C TYR A 65 8.27 14.48 11.82
N ARG A 66 8.13 15.81 11.89
CA ARG A 66 7.58 16.63 10.79
C ARG A 66 8.46 16.59 9.54
N ALA A 67 9.78 16.61 9.71
CA ALA A 67 10.74 16.54 8.61
C ALA A 67 10.84 15.13 8.00
N THR A 68 10.47 14.09 8.76
CA THR A 68 10.56 12.70 8.33
C THR A 68 9.47 12.36 7.32
N ARG A 69 9.92 11.91 6.15
CA ARG A 69 9.05 11.53 5.03
C ARG A 69 8.48 10.12 5.16
N VAL A 70 9.07 9.31 6.03
CA VAL A 70 8.65 7.94 6.37
C VAL A 70 7.74 7.98 7.58
N ARG A 71 6.44 8.23 7.38
CA ARG A 71 5.45 8.24 8.46
C ARG A 71 4.17 7.49 8.12
N VAL A 72 3.52 6.93 9.13
CA VAL A 72 2.16 6.37 9.13
C VAL A 72 1.40 7.07 10.26
N SER A 73 0.12 7.36 10.09
CA SER A 73 -0.68 8.00 11.14
C SER A 73 -2.11 7.46 11.14
N THR A 74 -2.65 7.19 12.33
CA THR A 74 -4.08 6.93 12.58
C THR A 74 -4.78 8.25 12.90
N ASP A 75 -5.87 8.25 13.69
CA ASP A 75 -6.49 9.45 14.26
C ASP A 75 -5.87 9.89 15.60
N HIS A 76 -5.02 9.04 16.20
CA HIS A 76 -4.51 9.24 17.57
C HIS A 76 -3.01 8.96 17.73
N ILE A 77 -2.39 8.24 16.79
CA ILE A 77 -0.98 7.86 16.86
C ILE A 77 -0.33 8.00 15.48
N GLY A 78 0.88 8.55 15.44
CA GLY A 78 1.72 8.61 14.26
C GLY A 78 3.06 7.91 14.46
N LEU A 79 3.45 6.99 13.57
CA LEU A 79 4.75 6.32 13.60
C LEU A 79 5.65 6.89 12.51
N ALA A 80 6.90 7.18 12.82
CA ALA A 80 7.93 7.56 11.87
C ALA A 80 9.22 6.76 12.11
N ARG A 81 10.03 6.56 11.06
CA ARG A 81 11.34 5.91 11.17
C ARG A 81 12.45 6.84 10.68
N LEU A 82 13.44 7.04 11.53
CA LEU A 82 14.53 7.99 11.36
C LEU A 82 15.73 7.35 10.63
N PRO A 83 16.72 8.15 10.15
CA PRO A 83 17.85 7.64 9.37
C PRO A 83 18.72 6.59 10.10
N ASP A 84 18.80 6.65 11.42
CA ASP A 84 19.52 5.70 12.29
C ASP A 84 18.67 4.47 12.69
N ASP A 85 17.56 4.25 11.98
CA ASP A 85 16.56 3.21 12.23
C ASP A 85 15.83 3.37 13.58
N THR A 86 15.93 4.55 14.21
CA THR A 86 15.15 4.89 15.41
C THR A 86 13.68 5.09 15.04
N GLU A 87 12.79 4.48 15.80
CA GLU A 87 11.35 4.62 15.65
C GLU A 87 10.80 5.71 16.56
N LEU A 88 9.94 6.56 16.01
CA LEU A 88 9.36 7.71 16.68
C LEU A 88 7.83 7.63 16.62
N VAL A 89 7.18 7.50 17.78
CA VAL A 89 5.73 7.39 17.95
C VAL A 89 5.19 8.71 18.50
N ARG A 90 4.51 9.49 17.66
CA ARG A 90 3.80 10.70 18.05
C ARG A 90 2.40 10.35 18.55
N VAL A 91 2.03 10.82 19.74
CA VAL A 91 0.71 10.63 20.37
C VAL A 91 -0.10 11.92 20.25
N GLY A 92 -1.40 11.80 19.98
CA GLY A 92 -2.36 12.90 19.85
C GLY A 92 -2.85 13.12 18.42
N ALA A 93 -3.71 14.14 18.21
CA ALA A 93 -4.32 14.43 16.91
C ALA A 93 -3.24 14.53 15.81
N PRO A 94 -3.22 13.63 14.83
CA PRO A 94 -2.21 13.58 13.79
C PRO A 94 -2.39 14.73 12.81
N GLN A 95 -1.29 15.12 12.18
CA GLN A 95 -1.40 15.87 10.94
C GLN A 95 -2.06 14.94 9.91
N ARG A 96 -3.00 15.48 9.13
CA ARG A 96 -3.87 14.74 8.19
C ARG A 96 -3.13 13.59 7.50
N PRO A 97 -3.81 12.47 7.19
CA PRO A 97 -3.19 11.32 6.52
C PRO A 97 -2.57 11.75 5.19
N GLU A 98 -1.27 12.09 5.22
CA GLU A 98 -0.53 12.48 4.04
C GLU A 98 -0.11 11.21 3.33
N PHE A 99 -0.61 11.08 2.13
CA PHE A 99 -0.62 9.87 1.34
C PHE A 99 0.77 9.28 1.12
N ALA A 100 0.79 7.94 1.09
CA ALA A 100 1.94 7.04 1.02
C ALA A 100 2.76 7.09 -0.30
N ALA A 101 3.13 8.28 -0.79
CA ALA A 101 3.92 8.44 -2.01
C ALA A 101 5.32 7.77 -1.93
N TRP A 102 5.89 7.65 -0.73
CA TRP A 102 7.29 7.22 -0.56
C TRP A 102 7.48 5.69 -0.55
N ARG A 103 6.48 4.91 -0.10
CA ARG A 103 6.58 3.44 0.08
C ARG A 103 6.50 2.66 -1.25
N TYR A 104 5.85 3.23 -2.26
CA TYR A 104 5.72 2.63 -3.60
C TYR A 104 6.77 3.11 -4.61
N GLY A 105 7.44 4.25 -4.35
CA GLY A 105 8.43 4.86 -5.23
C GLY A 105 9.57 3.92 -5.65
N ASP A 106 10.10 3.15 -4.69
CA ASP A 106 11.21 2.23 -4.93
C ASP A 106 10.78 0.94 -5.63
N GLN A 107 9.56 0.44 -5.37
CA GLN A 107 9.09 -0.79 -6.00
C GLN A 107 8.81 -0.59 -7.49
N PHE A 108 8.09 0.47 -7.85
CA PHE A 108 7.82 0.80 -9.25
C PHE A 108 9.09 1.25 -9.99
N GLY A 109 10.00 1.93 -9.31
CA GLY A 109 11.32 2.28 -9.85
C GLY A 109 12.17 1.03 -10.17
N ARG A 110 12.19 0.03 -9.27
CA ARG A 110 12.88 -1.25 -9.51
C ARG A 110 12.29 -2.03 -10.69
N ARG A 111 10.95 -2.10 -10.80
CA ARG A 111 10.27 -2.73 -11.96
C ARG A 111 10.64 -2.02 -13.26
N ARG A 112 10.64 -0.67 -13.27
CA ARG A 112 11.04 0.14 -14.42
C ARG A 112 12.48 -0.09 -14.84
N ARG A 113 13.41 -0.09 -13.89
CA ARG A 113 14.83 -0.37 -14.17
C ARG A 113 15.02 -1.75 -14.76
N ARG A 114 14.34 -2.77 -14.22
CA ARG A 114 14.38 -4.14 -14.75
C ARG A 114 13.82 -4.22 -16.18
N THR A 115 12.70 -3.56 -16.44
CA THR A 115 12.10 -3.52 -17.78
C THR A 115 13.01 -2.81 -18.78
N ILE A 116 13.59 -1.65 -18.41
CA ILE A 116 14.55 -0.93 -19.26
C ILE A 116 15.74 -1.82 -19.57
N VAL A 117 16.36 -2.45 -18.57
CA VAL A 117 17.51 -3.35 -18.78
C VAL A 117 17.15 -4.53 -19.69
N MET A 118 16.00 -5.16 -19.46
CA MET A 118 15.54 -6.28 -20.31
C MET A 118 15.20 -5.84 -21.73
N SER A 119 14.56 -4.68 -21.92
CA SER A 119 14.27 -4.15 -23.26
C SER A 119 15.54 -3.74 -23.99
N SER A 120 16.52 -3.14 -23.30
CA SER A 120 17.83 -2.82 -23.88
C SER A 120 18.57 -4.09 -24.31
N GLY A 121 18.51 -5.15 -23.50
CA GLY A 121 19.06 -6.46 -23.86
C GLY A 121 18.36 -7.10 -25.06
N ALA A 122 17.03 -6.97 -25.18
CA ALA A 122 16.27 -7.47 -26.33
C ALA A 122 16.59 -6.70 -27.62
N VAL A 123 16.73 -5.37 -27.56
CA VAL A 123 17.12 -4.54 -28.71
C VAL A 123 18.53 -4.88 -29.18
N LEU A 124 19.49 -5.05 -28.26
CA LEU A 124 20.84 -5.50 -28.59
C LEU A 124 20.85 -6.92 -29.17
N GLY A 125 20.03 -7.83 -28.64
CA GLY A 125 19.89 -9.20 -29.15
C GLY A 125 19.30 -9.28 -30.56
N VAL A 126 18.26 -8.48 -30.85
CA VAL A 126 17.68 -8.37 -32.21
C VAL A 126 18.68 -7.71 -33.16
N GLY A 127 19.36 -6.65 -32.73
CA GLY A 127 20.40 -5.98 -33.52
C GLY A 127 21.56 -6.91 -33.88
N ALA A 128 22.03 -7.73 -32.94
CA ALA A 128 23.07 -8.73 -33.17
C ALA A 128 22.59 -9.88 -34.07
N ALA A 129 21.34 -10.33 -33.93
CA ALA A 129 20.77 -11.36 -34.80
C ALA A 129 20.57 -10.85 -36.23
N VAL A 130 20.07 -9.63 -36.42
CA VAL A 130 19.90 -8.98 -37.73
C VAL A 130 21.26 -8.68 -38.36
N GLY A 131 22.20 -8.11 -37.59
CA GLY A 131 23.57 -7.86 -38.07
C GLY A 131 24.31 -9.14 -38.44
N GLY A 132 24.21 -10.19 -37.63
CA GLY A 132 24.78 -11.51 -37.90
C GLY A 132 24.15 -12.21 -39.10
N ALA A 133 22.82 -12.11 -39.28
CA ALA A 133 22.10 -12.68 -40.42
C ALA A 133 22.42 -11.97 -41.75
N VAL A 134 22.55 -10.64 -41.72
CA VAL A 134 22.97 -9.84 -42.88
C VAL A 134 24.41 -10.18 -43.29
N VAL A 135 25.33 -10.32 -42.33
CA VAL A 135 26.71 -10.76 -42.59
C VAL A 135 26.76 -12.20 -43.13
N ALA A 136 25.83 -13.07 -42.70
CA ALA A 136 25.72 -14.45 -43.19
C ALA A 136 24.92 -14.61 -44.49
N GLY A 137 24.44 -13.51 -45.11
CA GLY A 137 23.70 -13.53 -46.38
C GLY A 137 22.26 -14.02 -46.31
N ALA A 138 21.69 -14.18 -45.10
CA ALA A 138 20.30 -14.57 -44.92
C ALA A 138 19.36 -13.36 -45.11
N GLY A 139 18.47 -13.42 -46.09
CA GLY A 139 17.47 -12.38 -46.32
C GLY A 139 16.48 -12.25 -45.16
N ILE A 140 15.91 -11.06 -44.95
CA ILE A 140 14.97 -10.70 -43.86
C ILE A 140 13.81 -11.71 -43.70
N ILE A 141 13.43 -12.40 -44.78
CA ILE A 141 12.37 -13.43 -44.80
C ILE A 141 12.71 -14.65 -43.92
N ALA A 142 13.99 -15.02 -43.79
CA ALA A 142 14.41 -16.17 -42.97
C ALA A 142 14.29 -15.91 -41.45
N MET A 143 14.12 -14.65 -41.03
CA MET A 143 13.96 -14.25 -39.61
C MET A 143 12.51 -14.21 -39.13
N LEU A 144 11.52 -14.16 -40.04
CA LEU A 144 10.09 -14.16 -39.72
C LEU A 144 9.63 -15.39 -38.91
N PRO A 145 10.08 -16.63 -39.19
CA PRO A 145 9.71 -17.80 -38.39
C PRO A 145 10.24 -17.72 -36.96
N LEU A 146 11.44 -17.16 -36.76
CA LEU A 146 12.04 -17.01 -35.43
C LEU A 146 11.28 -15.97 -34.58
N LEU A 147 10.89 -14.86 -35.20
CA LEU A 147 10.01 -13.86 -34.58
C LEU A 147 8.65 -14.46 -34.22
N GLN A 148 8.05 -15.28 -35.09
CA GLN A 148 6.80 -15.98 -34.78
C GLN A 148 6.95 -17.00 -33.63
N LEU A 149 8.06 -17.74 -33.58
CA LEU A 149 8.33 -18.70 -32.49
C LEU A 149 8.54 -17.99 -31.14
N LEU A 150 9.25 -16.86 -31.12
CA LEU A 150 9.40 -16.04 -29.91
C LEU A 150 8.05 -15.44 -29.46
N ASN A 151 7.22 -15.01 -30.41
CA ASN A 151 5.88 -14.49 -30.11
C ASN A 151 4.97 -15.61 -29.56
N ALA A 152 5.02 -16.80 -30.18
CA ALA A 152 4.30 -18.00 -29.72
C ALA A 152 4.75 -18.43 -28.31
N ALA A 153 6.06 -18.48 -28.05
CA ALA A 153 6.60 -18.79 -26.72
C ALA A 153 6.21 -17.74 -25.66
N ALA A 154 6.16 -16.46 -26.03
CA ALA A 154 5.66 -15.40 -25.16
C ALA A 154 4.15 -15.53 -24.87
N ILE A 155 3.36 -15.95 -25.85
CA ILE A 155 1.92 -16.22 -25.69
C ILE A 155 1.71 -17.43 -24.77
N VAL A 156 2.40 -18.55 -25.02
CA VAL A 156 2.34 -19.79 -24.24
C VAL A 156 2.77 -19.57 -22.79
N SER A 157 3.89 -18.87 -22.56
CA SER A 157 4.34 -18.57 -21.20
C SER A 157 3.38 -17.65 -20.44
N ARG A 158 2.70 -16.71 -21.13
CA ARG A 158 1.65 -15.87 -20.54
C ARG A 158 0.40 -16.68 -20.19
N THR A 159 -0.04 -17.62 -21.03
CA THR A 159 -1.21 -18.47 -20.76
C THR A 159 -0.97 -19.53 -19.68
N HIS A 160 0.27 -20.01 -19.50
CA HIS A 160 0.61 -20.94 -18.42
C HIS A 160 0.76 -20.25 -17.05
N GLN A 161 1.10 -18.96 -16.98
CA GLN A 161 1.27 -18.20 -15.73
C GLN A 161 -0.03 -17.56 -15.18
N THR A 162 -1.17 -17.71 -15.86
CA THR A 162 -2.45 -17.05 -15.53
C THR A 162 -3.48 -17.93 -14.82
N ARG A 163 -3.16 -19.18 -14.49
CA ARG A 163 -4.12 -20.14 -13.92
C ARG A 163 -4.36 -19.97 -12.41
N ARG A 164 -4.62 -18.74 -11.94
CA ARG A 164 -5.10 -18.49 -10.58
C ARG A 164 -6.62 -18.55 -10.59
N SER A 165 -7.22 -19.39 -9.76
CA SER A 165 -8.67 -19.41 -9.56
C SER A 165 -9.07 -18.40 -8.48
N PHE A 166 -10.29 -17.90 -8.62
CA PHE A 166 -10.93 -16.99 -7.67
C PHE A 166 -12.29 -17.57 -7.27
N VAL A 167 -12.64 -17.41 -6.00
CA VAL A 167 -13.91 -17.85 -5.44
C VAL A 167 -14.89 -16.68 -5.51
N LEU A 168 -16.11 -16.96 -5.96
CA LEU A 168 -17.22 -16.03 -6.06
C LEU A 168 -18.03 -16.02 -4.75
N PRO A 169 -18.81 -14.96 -4.48
CA PRO A 169 -19.65 -14.87 -3.28
C PRO A 169 -20.66 -16.01 -3.14
N ASP A 170 -21.15 -16.52 -4.27
CA ASP A 170 -22.05 -17.66 -4.35
C ASP A 170 -21.35 -19.01 -4.10
N GLY A 171 -20.03 -19.01 -3.82
CA GLY A 171 -19.22 -20.23 -3.70
C GLY A 171 -18.77 -20.81 -5.04
N GLY A 172 -19.10 -20.16 -6.15
CA GLY A 172 -18.58 -20.51 -7.47
C GLY A 172 -17.09 -20.25 -7.60
N VAL A 173 -16.47 -20.78 -8.64
CA VAL A 173 -15.05 -20.60 -8.93
C VAL A 173 -14.88 -20.19 -10.38
N PHE A 174 -14.03 -19.19 -10.63
CA PHE A 174 -13.66 -18.80 -11.99
C PHE A 174 -12.15 -18.63 -12.18
N VAL A 175 -11.70 -18.73 -13.43
CA VAL A 175 -10.32 -18.50 -13.84
C VAL A 175 -10.31 -17.35 -14.86
N PRO A 176 -9.79 -16.16 -14.50
CA PRO A 176 -9.77 -15.02 -15.40
C PRO A 176 -8.78 -15.20 -16.53
N VAL A 177 -9.12 -14.62 -17.68
CA VAL A 177 -8.23 -14.46 -18.83
C VAL A 177 -8.15 -12.98 -19.21
N GLY A 178 -6.93 -12.52 -19.49
CA GLY A 178 -6.68 -11.12 -19.78
C GLY A 178 -6.72 -10.22 -18.54
N LEU A 179 -6.66 -8.91 -18.78
CA LEU A 179 -6.84 -7.90 -17.74
C LEU A 179 -8.32 -7.53 -17.64
N PRO A 180 -8.84 -7.28 -16.42
CA PRO A 180 -10.19 -6.78 -16.25
C PRO A 180 -10.38 -5.42 -16.92
N ARG A 181 -11.63 -5.12 -17.22
CA ARG A 181 -12.10 -3.82 -17.70
C ARG A 181 -12.80 -3.10 -16.56
N LEU A 182 -12.59 -1.80 -16.38
CA LEU A 182 -13.30 -1.03 -15.37
C LEU A 182 -14.70 -0.69 -15.88
N VAL A 183 -15.74 -0.99 -15.12
CA VAL A 183 -17.13 -0.73 -15.49
C VAL A 183 -17.85 0.05 -14.40
N LYS A 184 -18.84 0.84 -14.82
CA LYS A 184 -19.76 1.52 -13.91
C LYS A 184 -20.98 0.63 -13.68
N GLY A 185 -21.34 0.36 -12.43
CA GLY A 185 -22.52 -0.43 -12.08
C GLY A 185 -22.43 -1.10 -10.71
N GLY A 186 -23.48 -1.83 -10.34
CA GLY A 186 -23.59 -2.52 -9.06
C GLY A 186 -23.97 -1.61 -7.88
N PRO A 187 -24.04 -2.17 -6.66
CA PRO A 187 -24.44 -1.45 -5.45
C PRO A 187 -23.50 -0.29 -5.09
N ASP A 188 -22.21 -0.44 -5.41
CA ASP A 188 -21.16 0.53 -5.07
C ASP A 188 -20.85 1.52 -6.21
N ASP A 189 -21.64 1.52 -7.29
CA ASP A 189 -21.46 2.33 -8.52
C ASP A 189 -20.12 2.08 -9.27
N TRP A 190 -19.40 1.00 -8.94
CA TRP A 190 -18.20 0.57 -9.65
C TRP A 190 -18.01 -0.95 -9.65
N GLY A 191 -17.34 -1.46 -10.68
CA GLY A 191 -16.98 -2.87 -10.79
C GLY A 191 -15.96 -3.14 -11.89
N VAL A 192 -15.72 -4.41 -12.14
CA VAL A 192 -14.84 -4.89 -13.20
C VAL A 192 -15.52 -5.94 -14.06
N ASP A 193 -15.21 -5.94 -15.34
CA ASP A 193 -15.64 -6.92 -16.32
C ASP A 193 -14.43 -7.70 -16.84
N VAL A 194 -14.38 -9.01 -16.62
CA VAL A 194 -13.22 -9.84 -16.94
C VAL A 194 -13.64 -11.05 -17.77
N GLY A 195 -12.85 -11.38 -18.79
CA GLY A 195 -13.00 -12.64 -19.50
C GLY A 195 -12.65 -13.81 -18.59
N TYR A 196 -13.28 -14.97 -18.76
CA TYR A 196 -12.90 -16.20 -18.07
C TYR A 196 -12.71 -17.37 -19.03
N THR A 197 -11.83 -18.29 -18.66
CA THR A 197 -11.65 -19.58 -19.35
C THR A 197 -12.32 -20.74 -18.61
N VAL A 198 -12.70 -20.53 -17.35
CA VAL A 198 -13.47 -21.46 -16.53
C VAL A 198 -14.39 -20.64 -15.63
N LEU A 199 -15.67 -21.01 -15.56
CA LEU A 199 -16.63 -20.54 -14.58
C LEU A 199 -17.43 -21.76 -14.12
N ARG A 200 -17.49 -21.98 -12.81
CA ARG A 200 -18.28 -23.04 -12.17
C ARG A 200 -19.13 -22.41 -11.09
N ARG A 201 -20.44 -22.55 -11.18
CA ARG A 201 -21.34 -22.24 -10.06
C ARG A 201 -21.61 -23.51 -9.24
N PRO A 202 -22.01 -23.39 -7.95
CA PRO A 202 -22.32 -24.56 -7.13
C PRO A 202 -23.39 -25.46 -7.76
N ASP A 203 -24.35 -24.85 -8.45
CA ASP A 203 -25.50 -25.51 -9.05
C ASP A 203 -25.25 -26.00 -10.48
N ASP A 204 -24.04 -25.85 -11.03
CA ASP A 204 -23.76 -26.27 -12.40
C ASP A 204 -23.76 -27.81 -12.52
N PRO A 205 -24.66 -28.40 -13.33
CA PRO A 205 -24.76 -29.86 -13.47
C PRO A 205 -23.68 -30.46 -14.39
N LYS A 206 -22.88 -29.62 -15.07
CA LYS A 206 -21.88 -30.07 -16.05
C LYS A 206 -20.50 -30.23 -15.41
N PRO A 207 -19.80 -31.37 -15.59
CA PRO A 207 -18.38 -31.46 -15.26
C PRO A 207 -17.58 -30.46 -16.10
N LEU A 208 -16.43 -30.02 -15.57
CA LEU A 208 -15.49 -29.10 -16.22
C LEU A 208 -15.39 -29.40 -17.72
N PRO A 209 -15.53 -28.40 -18.62
CA PRO A 209 -15.08 -28.56 -20.00
C PRO A 209 -13.65 -29.10 -19.93
N GLY A 210 -13.39 -30.20 -20.64
CA GLY A 210 -12.04 -30.78 -20.67
C GLY A 210 -11.01 -29.70 -20.98
N TRP A 211 -9.77 -29.90 -20.50
CA TRP A 211 -8.65 -28.95 -20.54
C TRP A 211 -8.29 -28.37 -21.94
N PHE A 212 -9.02 -28.78 -22.98
CA PHE A 212 -8.86 -28.48 -24.40
C PHE A 212 -10.14 -27.99 -25.09
N ALA A 213 -11.08 -27.33 -24.41
CA ALA A 213 -12.20 -26.65 -25.09
C ALA A 213 -11.83 -25.18 -25.38
N PRO A 214 -11.18 -24.84 -26.51
CA PRO A 214 -11.13 -23.46 -26.97
C PRO A 214 -12.56 -23.00 -27.27
N SER A 215 -12.90 -21.80 -26.85
CA SER A 215 -14.13 -21.09 -27.22
C SER A 215 -14.16 -20.89 -28.74
N TRP A 216 -15.05 -21.56 -29.45
CA TRP A 216 -15.30 -21.32 -30.90
C TRP A 216 -16.34 -20.22 -31.13
N ASP A 217 -16.89 -19.67 -30.05
CA ASP A 217 -18.13 -18.91 -29.98
C ASP A 217 -17.96 -17.53 -29.31
N GLY A 218 -16.75 -17.17 -28.87
CA GLY A 218 -16.43 -15.86 -28.32
C GLY A 218 -15.87 -14.89 -29.35
N GLU A 219 -16.36 -13.65 -29.38
CA GLU A 219 -15.82 -12.53 -30.16
C GLU A 219 -14.37 -12.20 -29.73
N GLY A 220 -13.42 -12.99 -30.23
CA GLY A 220 -11.98 -12.74 -30.12
C GLY A 220 -11.39 -12.95 -28.72
N LYS A 221 -10.35 -13.80 -28.66
CA LYS A 221 -9.41 -14.00 -27.53
C LYS A 221 -9.73 -15.12 -26.53
N ASN A 222 -9.90 -16.38 -26.96
CA ASN A 222 -9.80 -17.57 -26.07
C ASN A 222 -10.61 -17.49 -24.75
N GLU A 223 -11.68 -16.68 -24.69
CA GLU A 223 -12.52 -16.46 -23.51
C GLU A 223 -13.85 -17.18 -23.71
N MET A 224 -14.27 -17.98 -22.71
CA MET A 224 -15.56 -18.69 -22.74
C MET A 224 -16.75 -17.77 -22.44
N GLY A 225 -16.49 -16.62 -21.84
CA GLY A 225 -17.48 -15.62 -21.48
C GLY A 225 -16.84 -14.53 -20.64
N ARG A 226 -17.65 -13.55 -20.26
CA ARG A 226 -17.23 -12.42 -19.42
C ARG A 226 -18.05 -12.39 -18.13
N LEU A 227 -17.39 -12.01 -17.04
CA LEU A 227 -17.96 -11.95 -15.71
C LEU A 227 -17.77 -10.55 -15.13
N GLN A 228 -18.87 -9.97 -14.65
CA GLN A 228 -18.87 -8.70 -13.95
C GLN A 228 -18.83 -8.93 -12.44
N LEU A 229 -17.86 -8.30 -11.78
CA LEU A 229 -17.70 -8.29 -10.32
C LEU A 229 -17.80 -6.84 -9.84
N TYR A 230 -18.49 -6.61 -8.73
CA TYR A 230 -18.76 -5.27 -8.24
C TYR A 230 -18.12 -5.05 -6.88
N GLY A 231 -17.72 -3.81 -6.60
CA GLY A 231 -17.30 -3.41 -5.26
C GLY A 231 -16.24 -4.32 -4.63
N ALA A 232 -16.54 -4.82 -3.43
CA ALA A 232 -15.67 -5.71 -2.66
C ALA A 232 -15.30 -7.01 -3.42
N ASP A 233 -16.20 -7.55 -4.23
CA ASP A 233 -16.00 -8.81 -4.96
C ASP A 233 -14.97 -8.65 -6.09
N ALA A 234 -14.79 -7.42 -6.59
CA ALA A 234 -13.77 -7.10 -7.59
C ALA A 234 -12.35 -6.99 -6.98
N LEU A 235 -12.22 -6.75 -5.68
CA LEU A 235 -10.95 -6.45 -5.03
C LEU A 235 -9.92 -7.59 -5.14
N PRO A 236 -10.25 -8.87 -4.86
CA PRO A 236 -9.27 -9.96 -4.96
C PRO A 236 -8.68 -10.09 -6.37
N LEU A 237 -9.52 -9.96 -7.39
CA LEU A 237 -9.11 -9.99 -8.79
C LEU A 237 -8.20 -8.81 -9.13
N LEU A 238 -8.60 -7.59 -8.75
CA LEU A 238 -7.82 -6.38 -9.01
C LEU A 238 -6.45 -6.40 -8.31
N ARG A 239 -6.38 -6.85 -7.04
CA ARG A 239 -5.11 -7.01 -6.31
C ARG A 239 -4.12 -7.92 -7.04
N TRP A 240 -4.62 -8.92 -7.77
CA TRP A 240 -3.79 -9.78 -8.62
C TRP A 240 -3.48 -9.17 -10.00
N ALA A 241 -4.44 -8.48 -10.60
CA ALA A 241 -4.33 -7.94 -11.95
C ALA A 241 -3.46 -6.68 -12.03
N MET A 242 -3.52 -5.79 -11.02
CA MET A 242 -2.84 -4.50 -11.05
C MET A 242 -1.31 -4.59 -11.13
N PRO A 243 -0.61 -5.43 -10.33
CA PRO A 243 0.84 -5.59 -10.46
C PRO A 243 1.27 -6.10 -11.84
N ARG A 244 0.39 -6.85 -12.52
CA ARG A 244 0.62 -7.31 -13.90
C ARG A 244 0.40 -6.18 -14.91
N ALA A 245 -0.68 -5.41 -14.76
CA ALA A 245 -0.94 -4.24 -15.60
C ALA A 245 0.19 -3.21 -15.51
N ASN A 246 0.79 -3.05 -14.32
CA ASN A 246 1.91 -2.14 -14.06
C ASN A 246 3.27 -2.84 -14.02
N ARG A 247 3.43 -4.00 -14.70
CA ARG A 247 4.68 -4.77 -14.68
C ARG A 247 5.89 -3.98 -15.20
N ALA A 248 5.65 -3.01 -16.09
CA ALA A 248 6.68 -2.12 -16.62
C ALA A 248 7.23 -1.11 -15.60
N GLY A 249 6.60 -0.97 -14.43
CA GLY A 249 6.96 0.05 -13.45
C GLY A 249 6.66 1.47 -13.93
N ALA A 250 7.19 2.46 -13.20
CA ALA A 250 6.87 3.86 -13.44
C ALA A 250 8.01 4.81 -13.05
N SER A 251 7.98 6.03 -13.59
CA SER A 251 8.89 7.11 -13.21
C SER A 251 8.42 7.80 -11.92
N ARG A 252 9.31 8.53 -11.24
CA ARG A 252 8.93 9.30 -10.04
C ARG A 252 7.83 10.32 -10.32
N SER A 253 7.86 10.99 -11.47
CA SER A 253 6.82 11.96 -11.85
C SER A 253 5.47 11.29 -12.10
N THR A 254 5.45 10.12 -12.77
CA THR A 254 4.22 9.35 -13.00
C THR A 254 3.61 8.84 -11.70
N ILE A 255 4.44 8.43 -10.74
CA ILE A 255 3.99 8.01 -9.40
C ILE A 255 3.38 9.19 -8.65
N ALA A 256 4.06 10.35 -8.65
CA ALA A 256 3.55 11.57 -8.04
C ALA A 256 2.21 12.01 -8.65
N GLU A 257 2.06 11.88 -9.96
CA GLU A 257 0.79 12.13 -10.64
C GLU A 257 -0.30 11.15 -10.21
N GLY A 258 0.03 9.86 -10.08
CA GLY A 258 -0.90 8.87 -9.53
C GLY A 258 -1.35 9.19 -8.11
N VAL A 259 -0.45 9.67 -7.24
CA VAL A 259 -0.81 10.10 -5.88
C VAL A 259 -1.79 11.26 -5.91
N ARG A 260 -1.54 12.29 -6.73
CA ARG A 260 -2.48 13.42 -6.90
C ARG A 260 -3.86 12.97 -7.34
N LEU A 261 -3.95 11.99 -8.25
CA LEU A 261 -5.25 11.45 -8.68
C LEU A 261 -6.03 10.80 -7.53
N ILE A 262 -5.33 10.19 -6.57
CA ILE A 262 -5.99 9.62 -5.38
C ILE A 262 -6.45 10.73 -4.43
N GLU A 263 -5.63 11.76 -4.24
CA GLU A 263 -5.98 12.94 -3.44
C GLU A 263 -7.19 13.68 -4.03
N ASP A 264 -7.20 13.90 -5.35
CA ASP A 264 -8.30 14.52 -6.09
C ASP A 264 -9.59 13.70 -6.00
N ALA A 265 -9.48 12.37 -5.90
CA ALA A 265 -10.61 11.48 -5.68
C ALA A 265 -11.13 11.49 -4.23
N GLY A 266 -10.46 12.18 -3.30
CA GLY A 266 -10.82 12.23 -1.89
C GLY A 266 -10.27 11.09 -1.04
N GLY A 267 -9.34 10.29 -1.58
CA GLY A 267 -8.70 9.19 -0.86
C GLY A 267 -8.70 7.86 -1.61
N PRO A 268 -8.09 6.80 -1.03
CA PRO A 268 -7.89 5.51 -1.69
C PRO A 268 -9.19 4.71 -1.76
N ASP A 269 -10.04 4.84 -0.74
CA ASP A 269 -11.32 4.13 -0.63
C ASP A 269 -12.35 4.66 -1.64
N THR A 270 -12.30 5.95 -1.97
CA THR A 270 -13.18 6.60 -2.97
C THR A 270 -12.62 6.52 -4.39
N TYR A 271 -11.32 6.23 -4.54
CA TYR A 271 -10.64 6.20 -5.82
C TYR A 271 -11.26 5.23 -6.85
N PRO A 272 -11.65 3.98 -6.52
CA PRO A 272 -12.26 3.07 -7.49
C PRO A 272 -13.55 3.62 -8.12
N VAL A 273 -14.40 4.24 -7.31
CA VAL A 273 -15.66 4.88 -7.75
C VAL A 273 -15.35 6.07 -8.66
N TRP A 274 -14.46 6.96 -8.22
CA TRP A 274 -14.03 8.11 -9.01
C TRP A 274 -13.45 7.69 -10.35
N ALA A 275 -12.56 6.70 -10.35
CA ALA A 275 -11.90 6.20 -11.56
C ALA A 275 -12.89 5.56 -12.54
N ALA A 276 -13.91 4.85 -12.06
CA ALA A 276 -14.97 4.26 -12.91
C ALA A 276 -15.75 5.34 -13.68
N GLN A 277 -15.92 6.53 -13.09
CA GLN A 277 -16.56 7.67 -13.75
C GLN A 277 -15.68 8.30 -14.84
N GLN A 278 -14.34 8.20 -14.71
CA GLN A 278 -13.39 8.79 -15.65
C GLN A 278 -13.10 7.90 -16.88
N VAL A 279 -13.51 6.62 -16.87
CA VAL A 279 -13.20 5.64 -17.93
C VAL A 279 -13.59 6.14 -19.32
N ARG A 280 -14.78 6.74 -19.48
CA ARG A 280 -15.24 7.28 -20.76
C ARG A 280 -14.34 8.40 -21.27
N GLY A 281 -13.89 9.29 -20.38
CA GLY A 281 -12.99 10.39 -20.71
C GLY A 281 -11.57 9.94 -21.00
N TRP A 282 -11.12 8.80 -20.45
CA TRP A 282 -9.85 8.17 -20.81
C TRP A 282 -9.94 7.45 -22.16
N ALA A 283 -11.02 6.70 -22.39
CA ALA A 283 -11.25 5.99 -23.64
C ALA A 283 -11.31 6.95 -24.84
N ALA A 284 -11.98 8.10 -24.71
CA ALA A 284 -12.05 9.12 -25.75
C ALA A 284 -10.68 9.72 -26.14
N ARG A 285 -9.67 9.60 -25.27
CA ARG A 285 -8.31 10.09 -25.51
C ARG A 285 -7.35 9.01 -25.99
N SER A 286 -7.76 7.75 -26.04
CA SER A 286 -6.93 6.66 -26.54
C SER A 286 -6.99 6.60 -28.07
N SER A 287 -5.82 6.54 -28.71
CA SER A 287 -5.71 6.41 -30.18
C SER A 287 -5.68 4.96 -30.66
N PHE A 288 -5.56 3.97 -29.76
CA PHE A 288 -5.46 2.55 -30.10
C PHE A 288 -6.12 1.66 -29.02
N GLY A 289 -6.92 0.67 -29.44
CA GLY A 289 -7.41 -0.43 -28.57
C GLY A 289 -8.87 -0.32 -28.10
N ASP A 290 -9.38 -1.43 -27.58
CA ASP A 290 -10.76 -1.63 -27.11
C ASP A 290 -11.00 -1.03 -25.71
N THR A 291 -12.23 -0.57 -25.48
CA THR A 291 -12.62 0.68 -24.81
C THR A 291 -12.78 0.64 -23.28
N GLY A 292 -12.01 -0.18 -22.56
CA GLY A 292 -12.12 -0.18 -21.09
C GLY A 292 -11.20 -1.12 -20.33
N ALA A 293 -10.32 -1.84 -21.03
CA ALA A 293 -9.35 -2.69 -20.38
C ALA A 293 -8.36 -1.86 -19.54
N LEU A 294 -7.98 -2.40 -18.39
CA LEU A 294 -7.04 -1.73 -17.48
C LEU A 294 -5.72 -1.34 -18.17
N ASP A 295 -5.34 -1.90 -19.31
CA ASP A 295 -4.16 -1.50 -20.09
C ASP A 295 -4.34 -0.18 -20.88
N ALA A 296 -5.58 0.19 -21.20
CA ALA A 296 -5.92 1.42 -21.92
C ALA A 296 -6.09 2.65 -21.01
N ILE A 297 -6.14 2.45 -19.69
CA ILE A 297 -6.19 3.53 -18.70
C ILE A 297 -4.82 4.22 -18.60
N PRO A 298 -4.75 5.56 -18.40
CA PRO A 298 -3.48 6.27 -18.24
C PRO A 298 -2.59 5.64 -17.17
N ALA A 299 -1.27 5.56 -17.43
CA ALA A 299 -0.32 4.95 -16.49
C ALA A 299 -0.40 5.51 -15.05
N PRO A 300 -0.55 6.83 -14.83
CA PRO A 300 -0.75 7.37 -13.48
C PRO A 300 -1.99 6.80 -12.78
N ALA A 301 -3.11 6.69 -13.50
CA ALA A 301 -4.38 6.19 -12.95
C ALA A 301 -4.33 4.67 -12.67
N ARG A 302 -3.60 3.90 -13.46
CA ARG A 302 -3.35 2.47 -13.19
C ARG A 302 -2.46 2.28 -11.97
N LEU A 303 -1.44 3.11 -11.79
CA LEU A 303 -0.58 3.03 -10.60
C LEU A 303 -1.38 3.41 -9.35
N ALA A 304 -2.23 4.43 -9.46
CA ALA A 304 -3.12 4.84 -8.40
C ALA A 304 -4.05 3.70 -7.93
N PHE A 305 -4.60 2.91 -8.86
CA PHE A 305 -5.34 1.68 -8.50
C PHE A 305 -4.49 0.68 -7.70
N GLU A 306 -3.26 0.42 -8.12
CA GLU A 306 -2.39 -0.52 -7.39
C GLU A 306 -2.06 -0.02 -5.98
N MET A 307 -1.81 1.30 -5.85
CA MET A 307 -1.52 1.95 -4.56
C MET A 307 -2.73 1.93 -3.64
N ALA A 308 -3.90 2.36 -4.13
CA ALA A 308 -5.15 2.40 -3.36
C ALA A 308 -5.56 0.99 -2.89
N LEU A 309 -5.43 -0.02 -3.75
CA LEU A 309 -5.77 -1.39 -3.38
C LEU A 309 -4.79 -1.95 -2.33
N HIS A 310 -3.47 -1.83 -2.51
CA HIS A 310 -2.51 -2.41 -1.56
C HIS A 310 -2.54 -1.76 -0.17
N GLU A 311 -2.86 -0.47 -0.09
CA GLU A 311 -2.96 0.27 1.16
C GLU A 311 -4.03 -0.32 2.09
N ASP A 312 -5.19 -0.75 1.57
CA ASP A 312 -6.26 -1.41 2.35
C ASP A 312 -5.86 -2.81 2.90
N SER A 313 -4.88 -3.51 2.31
CA SER A 313 -4.35 -4.75 2.90
C SER A 313 -3.30 -4.48 3.96
N GLU A 314 -2.44 -3.49 3.73
CA GLU A 314 -1.42 -3.08 4.70
C GLU A 314 -2.06 -2.37 5.91
N ARG A 315 -3.16 -1.62 5.72
CA ARG A 315 -3.99 -1.02 6.77
C ARG A 315 -4.55 -2.09 7.70
N ARG A 316 -5.20 -3.13 7.19
CA ARG A 316 -5.71 -4.24 8.03
C ARG A 316 -4.61 -4.99 8.80
N ALA A 317 -3.40 -5.06 8.24
CA ALA A 317 -2.25 -5.65 8.94
C ALA A 317 -1.66 -4.71 10.00
N MET A 318 -1.61 -3.40 9.72
CA MET A 318 -1.10 -2.37 10.63
C MET A 318 -2.11 -1.98 11.72
N GLU A 319 -3.42 -2.09 11.48
CA GLU A 319 -4.48 -1.89 12.48
C GLU A 319 -4.31 -2.84 13.67
N GLY A 320 -3.79 -4.06 13.46
CA GLY A 320 -3.46 -4.98 14.54
C GLY A 320 -2.27 -4.51 15.41
N GLU A 321 -1.23 -3.95 14.79
CA GLU A 321 -0.07 -3.38 15.50
C GLU A 321 -0.40 -2.02 16.15
N LEU A 322 -1.27 -1.23 15.52
CA LEU A 322 -1.71 0.06 16.04
C LEU A 322 -2.69 -0.13 17.21
N ALA A 323 -3.57 -1.13 17.16
CA ALA A 323 -4.44 -1.46 18.28
C ALA A 323 -3.64 -1.91 19.53
N SER A 324 -2.54 -2.65 19.35
CA SER A 324 -1.66 -3.03 20.47
C SER A 324 -0.89 -1.82 21.03
N LEU A 325 -0.46 -0.89 20.17
CA LEU A 325 0.17 0.36 20.59
C LEU A 325 -0.80 1.32 21.29
N GLU A 326 -2.05 1.43 20.82
CA GLU A 326 -3.10 2.24 21.47
C GLU A 326 -3.46 1.67 22.84
N GLN A 327 -3.54 0.35 22.98
CA GLN A 327 -3.77 -0.29 24.27
C GLN A 327 -2.60 -0.06 25.22
N ALA A 328 -1.35 -0.23 24.75
CA ALA A 328 -0.16 0.05 25.55
C ALA A 328 -0.05 1.54 25.97
N TRP A 329 -0.50 2.46 25.13
CA TRP A 329 -0.60 3.89 25.46
C TRP A 329 -1.58 4.13 26.61
N ARG A 330 -2.78 3.53 26.57
CA ARG A 330 -3.78 3.67 27.65
C ARG A 330 -3.22 3.17 28.98
N ASP A 331 -2.57 2.02 28.98
CA ASP A 331 -1.95 1.44 30.18
C ASP A 331 -0.82 2.34 30.72
N ALA A 332 0.00 2.92 29.84
CA ALA A 332 1.08 3.84 30.22
C ALA A 332 0.56 5.20 30.75
N GLU A 333 -0.54 5.72 30.19
CA GLU A 333 -1.21 6.92 30.67
C GLU A 333 -1.78 6.73 32.08
N GLU A 334 -2.34 5.56 32.38
CA GLU A 334 -2.83 5.22 33.72
C GLU A 334 -1.69 5.28 34.76
N VAL A 335 -0.54 4.69 34.45
CA VAL A 335 0.66 4.73 35.31
C VAL A 335 1.18 6.15 35.47
N ALA A 336 1.22 6.94 34.40
CA ALA A 336 1.66 8.33 34.46
C ALA A 336 0.70 9.21 35.28
N ALA A 337 -0.61 8.98 35.19
CA ALA A 337 -1.61 9.66 36.01
C ALA A 337 -1.46 9.35 37.51
N ILE A 338 -1.06 8.12 37.86
CA ILE A 338 -0.71 7.75 39.24
C ILE A 338 0.54 8.51 39.69
N ALA A 339 1.58 8.57 38.85
CA ALA A 339 2.83 9.29 39.13
C ALA A 339 2.62 10.80 39.32
N ASP A 340 1.78 11.42 38.50
CA ASP A 340 1.45 12.85 38.61
C ASP A 340 0.75 13.18 39.94
N ASN A 341 -0.03 12.25 40.50
CA ASN A 341 -0.72 12.42 41.78
C ASN A 341 0.16 12.12 43.01
N LEU A 342 1.29 11.41 42.85
CA LEU A 342 2.20 11.06 43.96
C LEU A 342 3.01 12.26 44.47
N LEU A 343 3.24 13.27 43.62
CA LEU A 343 4.02 14.46 43.96
C LEU A 343 3.18 15.65 44.46
N VAL A 344 1.85 15.51 44.47
CA VAL A 344 0.94 16.56 44.93
C VAL A 344 0.50 16.26 46.37
N PRO A 345 0.86 17.11 47.36
CA PRO A 345 0.40 16.93 48.73
C PRO A 345 -1.14 16.92 48.80
N ALA A 346 -1.71 16.06 49.65
CA ALA A 346 -3.17 15.93 49.79
C ALA A 346 -3.89 17.25 50.10
N SER A 347 -3.20 18.19 50.76
CA SER A 347 -3.69 19.54 51.05
C SER A 347 -3.92 20.40 49.79
N VAL A 348 -3.10 20.21 48.75
CA VAL A 348 -3.23 20.92 47.47
C VAL A 348 -4.39 20.34 46.66
N MET A 349 -4.54 19.01 46.66
CA MET A 349 -5.68 18.34 46.02
C MET A 349 -7.02 18.74 46.65
N GLN A 350 -7.07 18.85 47.98
CA GLN A 350 -8.27 19.35 48.69
C GLN A 350 -8.61 20.80 48.33
N ARG A 351 -7.61 21.69 48.23
CA ARG A 351 -7.81 23.09 47.82
C ARG A 351 -8.29 23.19 46.37
N LEU A 352 -7.71 22.41 45.45
CA LEU A 352 -8.15 22.35 44.05
C LEU A 352 -9.59 21.86 43.94
N ALA A 353 -9.98 20.85 44.73
CA ALA A 353 -11.36 20.36 44.79
C ALA A 353 -12.32 21.40 45.36
N GLN A 354 -11.91 22.17 46.38
CA GLN A 354 -12.70 23.30 46.90
C GLN A 354 -12.88 24.39 45.84
N PHE A 355 -11.82 24.77 45.12
CA PHE A 355 -11.91 25.77 44.06
C PHE A 355 -12.78 25.30 42.89
N LYS A 356 -12.66 24.05 42.44
CA LYS A 356 -13.54 23.49 41.40
C LYS A 356 -15.01 23.47 41.81
N ARG A 357 -15.33 23.25 43.10
CA ARG A 357 -16.71 23.34 43.61
C ARG A 357 -17.21 24.78 43.72
N ALA A 358 -16.33 25.72 44.04
CA ALA A 358 -16.66 27.14 44.14
C ALA A 358 -16.86 27.81 42.77
N PHE A 359 -16.08 27.41 41.76
CA PHE A 359 -16.10 28.00 40.42
C PHE A 359 -16.79 27.13 39.34
N GLY A 360 -17.13 25.88 39.63
CA GLY A 360 -17.84 24.96 38.73
C GLY A 360 -19.37 25.07 38.76
N ARG A 361 -19.92 26.09 39.43
CA ARG A 361 -21.33 26.50 39.33
C ARG A 361 -21.39 27.90 38.73
N VAL A 362 -21.13 28.00 37.43
CA VAL A 362 -21.65 29.07 36.56
C VAL A 362 -22.08 28.41 35.27
#